data_AF-A0A5K1CE05-F1
#
_entry.id   AF-A0A5K1CE05-F1
#
_cell.length_a   1.000
_cell.length_b   1.000
_cell.length_c   1.000
_cell.angle_alpha   90.00
_cell.angle_beta   90.00
_cell.angle_gamma   90.00
#
_symmetry.space_group_name_H-M   'P 1'
#
loop_
_entity.id
_entity.type
_entity.pdbx_description
1 polymer ?
#
loop_
_entity_poly.entity_id
_entity_poly.type
_entity_poly.pdbx_seq_one_letter_code
_entity_poly.pdbx_strand_id
1 'polypeptide(L)' 'ESKLLKFLGFMWNPLSWVMEIAAVMAIALANGG' A
#
# COMPACT_ATOMS: atom_id res chain seq x y z
N GLU A 1 -18.58 4.03 -16.71
CA GLU A 1 -18.02 3.73 -15.38
C GLU A 1 -16.71 2.97 -15.51
N SER A 2 -15.59 3.69 -15.57
CA SER A 2 -14.30 3.09 -15.88
C SER A 2 -13.67 2.52 -14.61
N LYS A 3 -13.71 1.20 -14.42
CA LYS A 3 -13.03 0.47 -13.33
C LYS A 3 -11.56 0.85 -13.17
N LEU A 4 -10.89 1.21 -14.28
CA LEU A 4 -9.51 1.72 -14.29
C LEU A 4 -9.35 3.06 -13.57
N LEU A 5 -10.32 3.98 -13.63
CA LEU A 5 -10.26 5.25 -12.89
C LEU A 5 -10.44 5.05 -11.38
N LYS A 6 -11.26 4.07 -10.97
CA LYS A 6 -11.37 3.68 -9.56
C LYS A 6 -10.09 2.98 -9.08
N PHE A 7 -9.46 2.13 -9.91
CA PHE A 7 -8.17 1.50 -9.59
C PHE A 7 -7.03 2.52 -9.50
N LEU A 8 -6.94 3.45 -10.44
CA LEU A 8 -5.96 4.55 -10.41
C LEU A 8 -6.20 5.47 -9.20
N GLY A 9 -7.45 5.77 -8.87
CA GLY A 9 -7.81 6.50 -7.64
C GLY A 9 -7.48 5.74 -6.36
N PHE A 10 -7.52 4.40 -6.37
CA PHE A 10 -7.15 3.55 -5.22
C PHE A 10 -5.62 3.48 -5.04
N MET A 11 -4.85 3.44 -6.13
CA MET A 11 -3.38 3.52 -6.08
C MET A 11 -2.88 4.92 -5.74
N TRP A 12 -3.61 5.97 -6.11
CA TRP A 12 -3.39 7.34 -5.63
C TRP A 12 -3.98 7.60 -4.24
N ASN A 13 -4.62 6.61 -3.62
CA ASN A 13 -5.09 6.74 -2.26
C ASN A 13 -3.90 6.52 -1.32
N PRO A 14 -3.44 7.56 -0.59
CA PRO A 14 -2.24 7.49 0.24
C PRO A 14 -2.29 6.36 1.29
N LEU A 15 -3.50 5.93 1.67
CA LEU A 15 -3.72 4.79 2.56
C LEU A 15 -3.25 3.43 1.98
N SER A 16 -3.34 3.23 0.66
CA SER A 16 -2.89 1.98 0.02
C SER A 16 -1.37 1.86 0.05
N TRP A 17 -0.67 2.97 -0.19
CA TRP A 17 0.79 3.03 -0.12
C TRP A 17 1.30 2.86 1.32
N VAL A 18 0.60 3.45 2.30
CA VAL A 18 0.91 3.25 3.72
C VAL A 18 0.78 1.79 4.13
N MET A 19 -0.21 1.04 3.62
CA MET A 19 -0.35 -0.38 3.92
C MET A 19 0.81 -1.22 3.36
N GLU A 20 1.26 -0.90 2.15
CA GLU A 20 2.40 -1.58 1.52
C GLU A 20 3.70 -1.32 2.30
N ILE A 21 3.95 -0.07 2.69
CA ILE A 21 5.11 0.28 3.52
C ILE A 21 5.00 -0.33 4.91
N ALA A 22 3.82 -0.33 5.53
CA ALA A 22 3.62 -0.95 6.84
C ALA A 22 3.92 -2.45 6.82
N ALA A 23 3.54 -3.15 5.74
CA ALA A 23 3.88 -4.56 5.56
C ALA A 23 5.39 -4.77 5.40
N VAL A 24 6.06 -3.95 4.58
CA VAL A 24 7.53 -4.02 4.39
C VAL A 24 8.27 -3.73 5.69
N MET A 25 7.86 -2.69 6.43
CA MET A 25 8.45 -2.34 7.72
C MET A 25 8.21 -3.41 8.78
N ALA A 26 7.03 -4.02 8.83
CA ALA A 26 6.73 -5.12 9.74
C ALA A 26 7.59 -6.36 9.45
N ILE A 27 7.80 -6.69 8.16
CA ILE A 27 8.68 -7.78 7.74
C ILE A 27 10.14 -7.46 8.08
N ALA A 28 10.60 -6.23 7.82
CA ALA A 28 11.95 -5.80 8.16
C ALA A 28 12.21 -5.85 9.68
N LEU A 29 11.25 -5.38 10.48
CA LEU A 29 11.34 -5.40 11.95
C LEU A 29 11.29 -6.84 12.51
N ALA A 30 10.48 -7.72 11.93
CA ALA A 30 10.40 -9.13 12.35
C ALA A 30 11.65 -9.94 12.01
N ASN A 31 12.42 -9.54 11.00
CA ASN A 31 13.64 -10.25 10.57
C ASN A 31 14.96 -9.60 11.07
N GLY A 32 14.91 -8.38 11.60
CA GLY A 32 16.09 -7.60 12.02
C GLY A 32 16.09 -7.16 13.47
N GLY A 33 15.15 -7.68 14.28
CA GLY A 33 15.13 -7.54 15.74
C GLY A 33 15.80 -8.71 16.45
#